data_AF-A0A3D5YYE3-F1
#
_entry.id   AF-A0A3D5YYE3-F1
#
_cell.length_a   1.000
_cell.length_b   1.000
_cell.length_c   1.000
_cell.angle_alpha   90.00
_cell.angle_beta   90.00
_cell.angle_gamma   90.00
#
_symmetry.space_group_name_H-M   'P 1'
#
loop_
_entity.id
_entity.type
_entity.pdbx_description
1 polymer ?
#
loop_
_entity_poly.entity_id
_entity_poly.type
_entity_poly.pdbx_seq_one_letter_code
_entity_poly.pdbx_strand_id
1 'polypeptide(L)'
;MTTSVKYNLSQAARRINIEKMGKMKIYKLLRELSIVDGSNKPVQSYIEEGYLDFGLPTIRIPGMAVQTPVVLVVGDRGLSFLRNTVQEYLLHNSQPIIYRRNSKIMEINGDIITFRHAFE
;
A
#
# COMPACT_ATOMS: atom_id res chain seq x y z
N MET A 1 29.56 4.80 -4.29
CA MET A 1 28.31 4.44 -3.58
C MET A 1 27.19 4.41 -4.60
N THR A 2 26.75 3.22 -5.03
CA THR A 2 25.55 3.10 -5.88
C THR A 2 24.35 3.45 -5.01
N THR A 3 23.75 4.62 -5.24
CA THR A 3 22.47 5.00 -4.66
C THR A 3 21.43 3.99 -5.15
N SER A 4 21.07 3.03 -4.30
CA SER A 4 19.98 2.12 -4.61
C SER A 4 18.71 2.95 -4.76
N VAL A 5 18.02 2.79 -5.89
CA VAL A 5 16.81 3.57 -6.16
C VAL A 5 15.75 3.10 -5.18
N LYS A 6 15.31 3.99 -4.30
CA LYS A 6 14.22 3.74 -3.37
C LYS A 6 12.92 4.30 -3.91
N TYR A 7 11.85 3.54 -3.77
CA TYR A 7 10.52 3.90 -4.23
C TYR A 7 9.64 4.18 -3.03
N ASN A 8 8.91 5.30 -3.02
CA ASN A 8 7.83 5.46 -2.05
C ASN A 8 6.70 4.44 -2.34
N LEU A 9 5.81 4.24 -1.37
CA LEU A 9 4.76 3.22 -1.51
C LEU A 9 3.81 3.45 -2.71
N SER A 10 3.60 4.71 -3.14
CA SER A 10 2.82 4.99 -4.37
C SER A 10 3.53 4.48 -5.62
N GLN A 11 4.84 4.70 -5.72
CA GLN A 11 5.67 4.20 -6.82
C GLN A 11 5.77 2.68 -6.76
N ALA A 12 5.93 2.12 -5.56
CA ALA A 12 5.97 0.68 -5.35
C ALA A 12 4.68 0.00 -5.79
N ALA A 13 3.51 0.54 -5.41
CA ALA A 13 2.21 0.03 -5.83
C ALA A 13 2.07 -0.08 -7.35
N ARG A 14 2.53 0.95 -8.09
CA ARG A 14 2.53 0.95 -9.55
C ARG A 14 3.47 -0.11 -10.14
N ARG A 15 4.62 -0.33 -9.50
CA ARG A 15 5.65 -1.29 -9.96
C ARG A 15 5.28 -2.74 -9.70
N ILE A 16 4.67 -3.03 -8.55
CA ILE A 16 4.20 -4.40 -8.28
C ILE A 16 3.02 -4.79 -9.18
N ASN A 17 2.28 -3.78 -9.69
CA ASN A 17 1.21 -3.90 -10.69
C ASN A 17 0.12 -4.92 -10.32
N ILE A 18 -0.34 -4.86 -9.08
CA ILE A 18 -1.44 -5.70 -8.60
C ILE A 18 -2.74 -4.90 -8.74
N GLU A 19 -3.71 -5.47 -9.45
CA GLU A 19 -4.96 -4.79 -9.77
C GLU A 19 -5.67 -4.31 -8.50
N LYS A 20 -6.20 -3.08 -8.54
CA LYS A 20 -6.94 -2.45 -7.44
C LYS A 20 -6.15 -2.30 -6.12
N MET A 21 -4.84 -2.57 -6.08
CA MET A 21 -3.97 -2.40 -4.90
C MET A 21 -3.20 -1.08 -4.93
N GLY A 22 -3.88 0.00 -4.53
CA GLY A 22 -3.26 1.32 -4.34
C GLY A 22 -2.58 1.48 -2.98
N LYS A 23 -1.81 2.57 -2.83
CA LYS A 23 -1.06 2.93 -1.61
C LYS A 23 -1.84 2.71 -0.31
N MET A 24 -3.09 3.18 -0.25
CA MET A 24 -3.92 3.11 0.96
C MET A 24 -4.27 1.69 1.36
N LYS A 25 -4.59 0.83 0.39
CA LYS A 25 -4.89 -0.58 0.65
C LYS A 25 -3.64 -1.34 1.09
N ILE A 26 -2.50 -1.05 0.46
CA ILE A 26 -1.22 -1.64 0.87
C ILE A 26 -0.90 -1.23 2.32
N TYR A 27 -1.03 0.04 2.69
CA TYR A 27 -0.84 0.44 4.09
C TYR A 27 -1.80 -0.25 5.06
N LYS A 28 -3.07 -0.42 4.69
CA LYS A 28 -4.06 -1.14 5.51
C LYS A 28 -3.60 -2.58 5.75
N LEU A 29 -3.23 -3.28 4.69
CA LEU A 29 -2.71 -4.65 4.73
C LEU A 29 -1.44 -4.74 5.59
N LEU A 30 -0.47 -3.85 5.37
CA LEU A 30 0.78 -3.87 6.14
C LEU A 30 0.54 -3.64 7.64
N ARG A 31 -0.47 -2.84 8.02
CA ARG A 31 -0.86 -2.66 9.43
C ARG A 31 -1.53 -3.91 10.00
N GLU A 32 -2.42 -4.54 9.25
CA GLU A 32 -3.09 -5.76 9.66
C GLU A 32 -2.08 -6.90 9.90
N LEU A 33 -1.03 -6.96 9.10
CA LEU A 33 0.07 -7.91 9.24
C LEU A 33 1.16 -7.47 10.25
N SER A 34 0.96 -6.33 10.95
CA SER A 34 1.95 -5.77 11.89
C SER A 34 3.34 -5.58 11.28
N ILE A 35 3.40 -5.33 9.97
CA ILE A 35 4.64 -4.99 9.23
C ILE A 35 4.94 -3.49 9.40
N VAL A 36 3.90 -2.68 9.54
CA VAL A 36 3.98 -1.26 9.90
C VAL A 36 3.07 -0.98 11.08
N ASP A 37 3.42 0.04 11.87
CA ASP A 37 2.63 0.46 13.02
C ASP A 37 1.40 1.30 12.63
N GLY A 38 0.61 1.72 13.63
CA GLY A 38 -0.54 2.61 13.43
C GLY A 38 -0.20 3.97 12.81
N SER A 39 1.06 4.39 12.90
CA SER A 39 1.60 5.61 12.28
C SER A 39 2.23 5.36 10.90
N ASN A 40 2.06 4.16 10.32
CA ASN A 40 2.64 3.72 9.05
C ASN A 40 4.17 3.65 9.02
N LYS A 41 4.81 3.52 10.19
CA LYS A 41 6.25 3.31 10.30
C LYS A 41 6.55 1.82 10.18
N PRO A 42 7.55 1.41 9.37
CA PRO A 42 8.01 0.03 9.36
C PRO A 42 8.40 -0.44 10.76
N VAL A 43 8.03 -1.67 11.09
CA VAL A 43 8.57 -2.35 12.26
C VAL A 43 10.06 -2.62 12.03
N GLN A 44 10.85 -2.48 13.08
CA GLN A 44 12.32 -2.48 13.03
C GLN A 44 12.90 -3.74 12.35
N SER A 45 12.33 -4.92 12.56
CA SER A 45 12.79 -6.17 11.93
C SER A 45 12.75 -6.10 10.39
N TYR A 46 11.72 -5.51 9.81
CA TYR A 46 11.59 -5.37 8.35
C TYR A 46 12.56 -4.34 7.77
N ILE A 47 13.09 -3.43 8.60
CA ILE A 47 14.17 -2.51 8.23
C ILE A 47 15.51 -3.24 8.23
N GLU A 48 15.79 -4.00 9.30
CA GLU A 48 17.03 -4.77 9.46
C GLU A 48 17.18 -5.85 8.39
N GLU A 49 16.07 -6.49 7.99
CA GLU A 49 16.04 -7.46 6.90
C GLU A 49 16.18 -6.82 5.51
N GLY A 50 16.06 -5.49 5.42
CA GLY A 50 16.22 -4.71 4.20
C GLY A 50 15.00 -4.73 3.27
N TYR A 51 13.80 -5.04 3.79
CA TYR A 51 12.57 -5.00 3.00
C TYR A 51 11.98 -3.60 2.94
N LEU A 52 11.97 -2.90 4.07
CA LEU A 52 11.39 -1.57 4.23
C LEU A 52 12.45 -0.59 4.71
N ASP A 53 12.22 0.69 4.45
CA ASP A 53 13.09 1.74 4.98
C ASP A 53 12.30 3.04 5.13
N PHE A 54 12.91 3.98 5.85
CA PHE A 54 12.49 5.36 5.92
C PHE A 54 13.17 6.16 4.81
N GLY A 55 12.37 6.88 4.04
CA GLY A 55 12.86 7.84 3.06
C GLY A 55 12.35 9.23 3.35
N LEU A 56 13.18 10.23 3.07
CA LEU A 56 12.75 11.61 2.88
C LEU A 56 12.54 11.78 1.38
N PRO A 57 11.31 11.74 0.85
CA PRO A 57 11.09 12.06 -0.54
C PRO A 57 11.53 13.51 -0.77
N THR A 58 12.52 13.72 -1.61
CA THR A 58 12.81 15.06 -2.11
C THR A 58 11.76 15.39 -3.15
N ILE A 59 10.73 16.14 -2.77
CA ILE A 59 9.84 16.75 -3.77
C ILE A 59 10.60 17.96 -4.31
N ARG A 60 10.97 17.90 -5.59
CA ARG A 60 11.49 19.07 -6.30
C ARG A 60 10.31 19.94 -6.72
N ILE A 61 10.01 20.95 -5.92
CA ILE A 61 9.13 22.05 -6.34
C ILE A 61 10.05 23.07 -7.04
N PRO A 62 9.70 23.59 -8.23
CA PRO A 62 10.49 24.64 -8.87
C PRO A 62 10.71 25.81 -7.90
N GLY A 63 11.97 26.08 -7.53
CA GLY A 63 12.34 27.16 -6.60
C GLY A 63 12.32 26.82 -5.10
N MET A 64 11.88 25.63 -4.67
CA MET A 64 11.93 25.23 -3.24
C MET A 64 12.21 23.73 -3.06
N ALA A 65 13.20 23.41 -2.22
CA ALA A 65 13.38 22.07 -1.70
C ALA A 65 12.53 21.92 -0.43
N VAL A 66 11.38 21.25 -0.54
CA VAL A 66 10.54 20.94 0.63
C VAL A 66 10.92 19.56 1.15
N GLN A 67 11.41 19.49 2.38
CA GLN A 67 11.54 18.22 3.10
C GLN A 67 10.14 17.73 3.44
N THR A 68 9.74 16.60 2.87
CA THR A 68 8.46 15.98 3.20
C THR A 68 8.60 15.02 4.37
N PRO A 69 7.50 14.74 5.10
CA PRO A 69 7.52 13.79 6.19
C PRO A 69 8.10 12.46 5.73
N VAL A 70 8.82 11.81 6.66
CA VAL A 70 9.40 10.49 6.45
C VAL A 70 8.32 9.53 5.96
N VAL A 71 8.52 8.96 4.78
CA VAL A 71 7.61 7.95 4.23
C VAL A 71 8.29 6.58 4.20
N LEU A 72 7.46 5.54 4.24
CA LEU A 72 7.90 4.19 3.92
C LEU A 72 8.36 4.14 2.46
N VAL A 73 9.61 3.74 2.28
CA VAL A 73 10.22 3.48 0.97
C VAL A 73 10.68 2.03 0.88
N VAL A 74 10.78 1.54 -0.35
CA VAL A 74 11.22 0.17 -0.66
C VAL A 74 12.28 0.19 -1.76
N GLY A 75 13.34 -0.59 -1.56
CA GLY A 75 14.28 -0.95 -2.62
C GLY A 75 13.78 -2.15 -3.43
N ASP A 76 14.63 -2.74 -4.27
CA ASP A 76 14.24 -3.86 -5.12
C ASP A 76 13.83 -5.10 -4.33
N ARG A 77 14.53 -5.43 -3.24
CA ARG A 77 14.11 -6.50 -2.31
C ARG A 77 12.75 -6.22 -1.68
N GLY A 78 12.51 -4.96 -1.30
CA GLY A 78 11.23 -4.52 -0.77
C GLY A 78 10.08 -4.59 -1.75
N LEU A 79 10.33 -4.36 -3.05
CA LEU A 79 9.32 -4.54 -4.10
C LEU A 79 8.90 -6.00 -4.24
N SER A 80 9.85 -6.93 -4.25
CA SER A 80 9.56 -8.37 -4.31
C SER A 80 8.81 -8.82 -3.06
N PHE A 81 9.25 -8.39 -1.88
CA PHE A 81 8.55 -8.63 -0.62
C PHE A 81 7.10 -8.14 -0.68
N LEU A 82 6.88 -6.86 -1.02
CA LEU A 82 5.52 -6.30 -1.13
C LEU A 82 4.64 -7.05 -2.11
N ARG A 83 5.18 -7.43 -3.28
CA ARG A 83 4.41 -8.20 -4.27
C ARG A 83 3.94 -9.53 -3.68
N ASN A 84 4.86 -10.29 -3.07
CA ASN A 84 4.56 -11.60 -2.52
C ASN A 84 3.57 -11.50 -1.35
N THR A 85 3.82 -10.58 -0.40
CA THR A 85 2.93 -10.37 0.75
C THR A 85 1.52 -9.97 0.31
N VAL A 86 1.39 -9.08 -0.69
CA VAL A 86 0.09 -8.69 -1.21
C VAL A 86 -0.61 -9.86 -1.90
N GLN A 87 0.11 -10.63 -2.73
CA GLN A 87 -0.48 -11.79 -3.41
C GLN A 87 -0.94 -12.84 -2.40
N GLU A 88 -0.12 -13.18 -1.41
CA GLU A 88 -0.44 -14.14 -0.35
C GLU A 88 -1.66 -13.69 0.46
N TYR A 89 -1.70 -12.42 0.89
CA TYR A 89 -2.86 -11.89 1.59
C TYR A 89 -4.15 -12.03 0.78
N LEU A 90 -4.10 -11.78 -0.53
CA LEU A 90 -5.25 -11.87 -1.43
C LEU A 90 -5.73 -13.31 -1.69
N LEU A 91 -4.88 -14.32 -1.48
CA LEU A 91 -5.30 -15.73 -1.54
C LEU A 91 -6.27 -16.09 -0.40
N HIS A 92 -6.08 -15.46 0.76
CA HIS A 92 -6.89 -15.72 1.96
C HIS A 92 -7.98 -14.67 2.20
N ASN A 93 -7.83 -13.48 1.62
CA ASN A 93 -8.73 -12.34 1.80
C ASN A 93 -9.10 -11.77 0.43
N SER A 94 -10.02 -12.45 -0.25
CA SER A 94 -10.56 -12.02 -1.55
C SER A 94 -10.99 -10.55 -1.47
N GLN A 95 -10.53 -9.72 -2.41
CA GLN A 95 -10.99 -8.32 -2.44
C GLN A 95 -12.50 -8.29 -2.66
N PRO A 96 -13.24 -7.43 -1.93
CA PRO A 96 -14.66 -7.23 -2.22
C PRO A 96 -14.81 -6.74 -3.67
N ILE A 97 -15.68 -7.40 -4.43
CA ILE A 97 -16.02 -7.00 -5.80
C ILE A 97 -16.92 -5.77 -5.70
N ILE A 98 -16.33 -4.58 -5.75
CA ILE A 98 -17.10 -3.33 -5.73
C ILE A 98 -17.69 -3.10 -7.12
N TYR A 99 -18.96 -3.47 -7.31
CA TYR A 99 -19.76 -3.04 -8.46
C TYR A 99 -20.20 -1.61 -8.25
N ARG A 100 -19.53 -0.65 -8.90
CA ARG A 100 -20.08 0.71 -9.05
C ARG A 100 -21.00 0.73 -10.27
N ARG A 101 -22.28 0.41 -10.08
CA ARG A 101 -23.35 0.87 -10.95
C ARG A 101 -23.97 2.08 -10.26
N ASN A 102 -24.08 3.20 -10.98
CA ASN A 102 -24.57 4.50 -10.49
C ASN A 102 -25.54 4.37 -9.30
N SER A 103 -25.12 4.92 -8.15
CA SER A 103 -25.94 5.23 -6.97
C SER A 103 -26.45 4.11 -6.05
N LYS A 104 -26.00 2.85 -6.17
CA LYS A 104 -26.27 1.81 -5.14
C LYS A 104 -25.03 0.97 -4.84
N ILE A 105 -24.64 0.90 -3.56
CA ILE A 105 -23.60 -0.02 -3.10
C ILE A 105 -24.25 -1.38 -2.91
N MET A 106 -23.86 -2.35 -3.75
CA MET A 106 -24.12 -3.76 -3.51
C MET A 106 -22.92 -4.36 -2.79
N GLU A 107 -23.13 -4.86 -1.57
CA GLU A 107 -22.17 -5.69 -0.87
C GLU A 107 -22.59 -7.15 -1.02
N ILE A 108 -21.66 -7.98 -1.50
CA ILE A 108 -21.84 -9.42 -1.64
C ILE A 108 -20.88 -10.10 -0.65
N ASN A 109 -21.44 -10.76 0.36
CA ASN A 109 -20.72 -11.57 1.34
C ASN A 109 -21.19 -13.03 1.20
N GLY A 110 -20.47 -13.83 0.41
CA GLY A 110 -20.93 -15.19 0.07
C GLY A 110 -22.22 -15.15 -0.76
N ASP A 111 -23.24 -15.92 -0.38
CA ASP A 111 -24.54 -16.00 -1.07
C ASP A 111 -25.53 -14.88 -0.70
N ILE A 112 -25.15 -13.97 0.21
CA ILE A 112 -26.05 -12.93 0.72
C ILE A 112 -25.76 -11.59 0.01
N ILE A 113 -26.81 -11.05 -0.63
CA ILE A 113 -26.79 -9.74 -1.29
C ILE A 113 -27.47 -8.72 -0.37
N THR A 114 -26.72 -7.69 0.07
CA THR A 114 -27.27 -6.61 0.91
C THR A 114 -27.23 -5.28 0.15
N PHE A 115 -28.34 -4.55 0.16
CA PHE A 115 -28.45 -3.22 -0.46
C PHE A 115 -28.39 -2.13 0.61
N ARG A 116 -27.46 -1.18 0.48
CA ARG A 116 -27.42 0.03 1.32
C ARG A 116 -27.48 1.28 0.44
N HIS A 117 -28.33 2.22 0.85
CA HIS A 117 -28.35 3.56 0.26
C HIS A 117 -27.14 4.34 0.75
N ALA A 118 -26.34 4.85 -0.18
CA ALA A 118 -25.35 5.88 0.13
C ALA A 118 -26.12 7.18 0.36
N PHE A 119 -26.22 7.62 1.62
CA PHE A 119 -26.75 8.96 1.93
C PHE A 119 -25.74 10.02 1.48
N GLU A 120 -26.27 11.12 0.96
CA GLU A 120 -25.57 12.33 0.48
C GLU A 120 -24.72 13.01 1.56
#